data_AF-A0A5B9QCF7-F1
#
_entry.id   AF-A0A5B9QCF7-F1
#
_cell.length_a   1.000
_cell.length_b   1.000
_cell.length_c   1.000
_cell.angle_alpha   90.00
_cell.angle_beta   90.00
_cell.angle_gamma   90.00
#
_symmetry.space_group_name_H-M   'P 1'
#
loop_
_entity.id
_entity.type
_entity.pdbx_description
1 polymer ?
#
loop_
_entity_poly.entity_id
_entity_poly.type
_entity_poly.pdbx_seq_one_letter_code
_entity_poly.pdbx_strand_id
1 'polypeptide(L)'
;MPGERFEIEPEESIREPRQGSGCLKGCLIVVAVIVALFVIFGVVAFFQWRGWATAMATTAIEQSLDASNLPAQEKLEVQRELGRVMEAFKANEITVPQFGEIITALLESPLLNMIVVSVIEAQYLDKSDLNAEEIAAGRVTLRRFVSGVIDERINEEDIEKVLSHIADLQPDGTWIFRQQVSDEDLRAMLASAKKEADAAEIPEDVAEVDPSEEVRQIVDGVLGEQMQ
;
A
#
# COMPACT_ATOMS: atom_id res chain seq x y z
N MET A 1 87.89 -45.02 -0.08
CA MET A 1 87.18 -44.08 -0.95
C MET A 1 86.81 -44.89 -2.19
N PRO A 2 85.55 -45.19 -2.52
CA PRO A 2 84.24 -44.59 -2.18
C PRO A 2 83.52 -45.39 -1.05
N GLY A 3 82.41 -45.00 -0.42
CA GLY A 3 81.37 -44.03 -0.72
C GLY A 3 80.04 -44.76 -0.97
N GLU A 4 79.31 -45.12 0.09
CA GLU A 4 77.96 -45.74 0.12
C GLU A 4 77.66 -46.13 1.59
N ARG A 5 76.53 -45.89 2.26
CA ARG A 5 75.19 -45.37 1.97
C ARG A 5 74.71 -44.67 3.25
N PHE A 6 74.01 -43.55 3.11
CA PHE A 6 73.12 -43.03 4.14
C PHE A 6 71.89 -43.95 4.20
N GLU A 7 71.79 -44.77 5.24
CA GLU A 7 70.53 -45.39 5.64
C GLU A 7 69.79 -44.41 6.55
N ILE A 8 68.81 -43.72 5.96
CA ILE A 8 67.83 -42.93 6.70
C ILE A 8 66.82 -43.94 7.24
N GLU A 9 66.89 -44.25 8.53
CA GLU A 9 65.80 -44.93 9.24
C GLU A 9 64.53 -44.06 9.14
N PRO A 10 63.36 -44.63 8.85
CA PRO A 10 62.12 -43.86 8.75
C PRO A 10 61.72 -43.35 10.14
N GLU A 11 61.62 -42.03 10.29
CA GLU A 11 60.99 -41.38 11.45
C GLU A 11 59.61 -41.97 11.69
N GLU A 12 59.46 -42.56 12.87
CA GLU A 12 58.19 -43.01 13.43
C GLU A 12 57.30 -41.78 13.61
N SER A 13 56.29 -41.62 12.75
CA SER A 13 55.35 -40.52 12.81
C SER A 13 54.58 -40.57 14.13
N ILE A 14 54.94 -39.72 15.08
CA ILE A 14 54.17 -39.47 16.29
C ILE A 14 52.82 -38.87 15.84
N ARG A 15 51.78 -39.71 15.83
CA ARG A 15 50.39 -39.25 15.68
C ARG A 15 50.00 -38.52 16.97
N GLU A 16 49.78 -37.22 16.88
CA GLU A 16 49.11 -36.47 17.94
C GLU A 16 47.67 -36.99 18.15
N PRO A 17 47.19 -37.09 19.40
CA PRO A 17 45.80 -37.44 19.68
C PRO A 17 44.87 -36.30 19.26
N ARG A 18 43.89 -36.60 18.41
CA ARG A 18 42.79 -35.69 18.05
C ARG A 18 42.00 -35.28 19.30
N GLN A 19 42.20 -34.05 19.76
CA GLN A 19 41.39 -33.44 20.81
C GLN A 19 40.16 -32.76 20.20
N GLY A 20 39.17 -33.56 19.79
CA GLY A 20 37.89 -33.08 19.30
C GLY A 20 36.84 -33.05 20.41
N SER A 21 36.78 -32.01 21.26
CA SER A 21 35.63 -31.83 22.17
C SER A 21 35.42 -30.40 22.72
N GLY A 22 35.97 -29.37 22.09
CA GLY A 22 35.79 -27.96 22.52
C GLY A 22 34.81 -27.15 21.67
N CYS A 23 34.82 -27.34 20.35
CA CYS A 23 34.07 -26.49 19.41
C CYS A 23 32.55 -26.78 19.42
N LEU A 24 32.14 -28.03 19.62
CA LEU A 24 30.74 -28.42 19.60
C LEU A 24 29.95 -27.91 20.82
N LYS A 25 30.58 -27.88 22.00
CA LYS A 25 29.96 -27.36 23.23
C LYS A 25 29.84 -25.83 23.23
N GLY A 26 30.82 -25.13 22.65
CA GLY A 26 30.75 -23.68 22.47
C GLY A 26 29.68 -23.25 21.46
N CYS A 27 29.55 -23.96 20.34
CA CYS A 27 28.53 -23.67 19.32
C CYS A 27 27.11 -23.93 19.83
N LEU A 28 26.89 -24.97 20.65
CA LEU A 28 25.58 -25.26 21.23
C LEU A 28 25.07 -24.17 22.18
N ILE A 29 25.97 -23.53 22.95
CA ILE A 29 25.59 -22.42 23.85
C ILE A 29 25.17 -21.20 23.02
N VAL A 30 25.93 -20.86 21.96
CA VAL A 30 25.59 -19.74 21.08
C VAL A 30 24.26 -19.99 20.36
N VAL A 31 24.04 -21.19 19.84
CA VAL A 31 22.76 -21.57 19.21
C VAL A 31 21.61 -21.51 20.21
N ALA A 32 21.80 -21.98 21.45
CA ALA A 32 20.77 -21.92 22.48
C ALA A 32 20.40 -20.47 22.86
N VAL A 33 21.40 -19.57 22.96
CA VAL A 33 21.15 -18.14 23.21
C VAL A 33 20.44 -17.49 22.02
N ILE A 34 20.83 -17.81 20.79
CA ILE A 34 20.16 -17.31 19.58
C ILE A 34 18.70 -17.78 19.53
N VAL A 35 18.44 -19.06 19.80
CA VAL A 35 17.08 -19.61 19.86
C VAL A 35 16.27 -18.95 20.97
N ALA A 36 16.84 -18.73 22.15
CA ALA A 36 16.16 -18.02 23.23
C ALA A 36 15.82 -16.57 22.85
N LEU A 37 16.71 -15.86 22.16
CA LEU A 37 16.44 -14.53 21.62
C LEU A 37 15.35 -14.55 20.56
N PHE A 38 15.33 -15.54 19.66
CA PHE A 38 14.24 -15.71 18.68
C PHE A 38 12.90 -16.02 19.33
N VAL A 39 12.87 -16.81 20.41
CA VAL A 39 11.63 -17.10 21.15
C VAL A 39 11.15 -15.85 21.88
N ILE A 40 12.02 -15.11 22.56
CA ILE A 40 11.67 -13.87 23.24
C ILE A 40 11.20 -12.83 22.21
N PHE A 41 11.93 -12.67 21.10
CA PHE A 41 11.54 -11.78 20.03
C PHE A 41 10.24 -12.22 19.38
N GLY A 42 10.01 -13.52 19.16
CA GLY A 42 8.76 -14.05 18.63
C GLY A 42 7.57 -13.81 19.55
N VAL A 43 7.76 -13.99 20.86
CA VAL A 43 6.75 -13.70 21.89
C VAL A 43 6.46 -12.20 21.97
N VAL A 44 7.49 -11.35 22.01
CA VAL A 44 7.31 -9.89 22.01
C VAL A 44 6.68 -9.42 20.69
N ALA A 45 7.12 -9.96 19.55
CA ALA A 45 6.57 -9.66 18.24
C ALA A 45 5.12 -10.10 18.12
N PHE A 46 4.74 -11.23 18.74
CA PHE A 46 3.36 -11.72 18.79
C PHE A 46 2.47 -10.86 19.71
N PHE A 47 2.96 -10.49 20.90
CA PHE A 47 2.19 -9.70 21.86
C PHE A 47 2.13 -8.20 21.53
N GLN A 48 3.18 -7.64 20.93
CA GLN A 48 3.22 -6.24 20.51
C GLN A 48 2.94 -6.04 19.03
N TRP A 49 2.34 -7.03 18.37
CA TRP A 49 2.27 -7.01 16.91
C TRP A 49 1.47 -5.84 16.35
N ARG A 50 0.38 -5.55 17.04
CA ARG A 50 -0.50 -4.41 16.77
C ARG A 50 0.25 -3.09 16.88
N GLY A 51 1.11 -2.94 17.88
CA GLY A 51 1.85 -1.68 18.11
C GLY A 51 2.83 -1.34 16.99
N TRP A 52 3.60 -2.32 16.50
CA TRP A 52 4.51 -2.08 15.37
C TRP A 52 3.76 -1.96 14.04
N ALA A 53 2.69 -2.74 13.85
CA ALA A 53 1.83 -2.63 12.68
C ALA A 53 1.15 -1.24 12.60
N THR A 54 0.63 -0.72 13.72
CA THR A 54 0.03 0.62 13.76
C THR A 54 1.06 1.72 13.52
N ALA A 55 2.28 1.59 14.07
CA ALA A 55 3.31 2.60 13.85
C ALA A 55 3.73 2.67 12.37
N MET A 56 3.89 1.51 11.70
CA MET A 56 4.13 1.49 10.25
C MET A 56 2.94 2.02 9.45
N ALA A 57 1.72 1.64 9.83
CA ALA A 57 0.51 2.12 9.15
C ALA A 57 0.34 3.63 9.27
N THR A 58 0.54 4.21 10.45
CA THR A 58 0.48 5.66 10.66
C THR A 58 1.49 6.40 9.79
N THR A 59 2.75 5.94 9.74
CA THR A 59 3.76 6.55 8.86
C THR A 59 3.41 6.43 7.38
N ALA A 60 2.85 5.29 6.94
CA ALA A 60 2.42 5.12 5.55
C ALA A 60 1.21 6.01 5.19
N ILE A 61 0.26 6.16 6.12
CA ILE A 61 -0.89 7.06 5.97
C ILE A 61 -0.42 8.51 5.89
N GLU A 62 0.48 8.93 6.79
CA GLU A 62 1.07 10.28 6.78
C GLU A 62 1.76 10.59 5.45
N GLN A 63 2.61 9.68 4.96
CA GLN A 63 3.28 9.85 3.67
C GLN A 63 2.31 9.90 2.49
N SER A 64 1.24 9.10 2.53
CA SER A 64 0.21 9.09 1.48
C SER A 64 -0.65 10.35 1.50
N LEU A 65 -1.02 10.84 2.70
CA LEU A 65 -1.74 12.09 2.87
C LEU A 65 -0.88 13.30 2.48
N ASP A 66 0.41 13.32 2.83
CA ASP A 66 1.33 14.38 2.41
C ASP A 66 1.46 14.44 0.89
N ALA A 67 1.50 13.29 0.22
CA ALA A 67 1.50 13.21 -1.24
C ALA A 67 0.15 13.55 -1.90
N SER A 68 -0.95 13.53 -1.15
CA SER A 68 -2.29 13.86 -1.67
C SER A 68 -2.47 15.37 -1.90
N ASN A 69 -3.34 15.73 -2.84
CA ASN A 69 -3.72 17.11 -3.12
C ASN A 69 -4.81 17.65 -2.17
N LEU A 70 -5.06 16.98 -1.03
CA LEU A 70 -6.04 17.42 -0.05
C LEU A 70 -5.64 18.76 0.59
N PRO A 71 -6.60 19.63 0.93
CA PRO A 71 -6.34 20.82 1.75
C PRO A 71 -5.65 20.45 3.06
N ALA A 72 -4.74 21.30 3.55
CA ALA A 72 -3.99 21.03 4.78
C ALA A 72 -4.91 20.75 5.99
N GLN A 73 -6.09 21.38 6.03
CA GLN A 73 -7.08 21.14 7.06
C GLN A 73 -7.70 19.73 6.93
N GLU A 74 -8.16 19.33 5.74
CA GLU A 74 -8.67 17.98 5.46
C GLU A 74 -7.68 16.89 5.84
N LYS A 75 -6.39 17.06 5.49
CA LYS A 75 -5.34 16.10 5.85
C LYS A 75 -5.27 15.86 7.36
N LEU A 76 -5.32 16.93 8.15
CA LEU A 76 -5.26 16.84 9.61
C LEU A 76 -6.51 16.18 10.20
N GLU A 77 -7.67 16.42 9.61
CA GLU A 77 -8.93 15.84 10.07
C GLU A 77 -8.99 14.35 9.74
N VAL A 78 -8.66 13.95 8.50
CA VAL A 78 -8.52 12.53 8.12
C VAL A 78 -7.46 11.82 8.96
N GLN A 79 -6.29 12.44 9.18
CA GLN A 79 -5.23 11.86 10.01
C GLN A 79 -5.69 11.66 11.47
N ARG A 80 -6.49 12.59 12.01
CA ARG A 80 -7.05 12.46 13.35
C ARG A 80 -8.00 11.27 13.45
N GLU A 81 -8.89 11.10 12.48
CA GLU A 81 -9.86 10.01 12.49
C GLU A 81 -9.20 8.64 12.29
N LEU A 82 -8.26 8.53 11.34
CA LEU A 82 -7.46 7.32 11.16
C LEU A 82 -6.58 7.03 12.39
N GLY A 83 -6.03 8.07 13.01
CA GLY A 83 -5.29 7.97 14.26
C GLY A 83 -6.13 7.36 15.38
N ARG A 84 -7.39 7.80 15.53
CA ARG A 84 -8.35 7.25 16.49
C ARG A 84 -8.58 5.75 16.28
N VAL A 85 -8.74 5.31 15.03
CA VAL A 85 -8.87 3.88 14.69
C VAL A 85 -7.61 3.10 15.06
N MET A 86 -6.43 3.62 14.74
CA MET A 86 -5.16 2.94 15.05
C MET A 86 -4.91 2.85 16.56
N GLU A 87 -5.25 3.90 17.31
CA GLU A 87 -5.16 3.90 18.77
C GLU A 87 -6.13 2.89 19.39
N ALA A 88 -7.39 2.88 18.95
CA ALA A 88 -8.38 1.89 19.40
C ALA A 88 -7.94 0.46 19.07
N PHE A 89 -7.36 0.22 17.89
CA PHE A 89 -6.85 -1.09 17.50
C PHE A 89 -5.65 -1.53 18.34
N LYS A 90 -4.74 -0.60 18.63
CA LYS A 90 -3.56 -0.83 19.49
C LYS A 90 -3.96 -1.09 20.94
N ALA A 91 -4.99 -0.40 21.43
CA ALA A 91 -5.54 -0.55 22.78
C ALA A 91 -6.37 -1.84 22.95
N ASN A 92 -6.61 -2.60 21.86
CA ASN A 92 -7.60 -3.69 21.80
C ASN A 92 -9.03 -3.24 22.13
N GLU A 93 -9.34 -1.96 21.93
CA GLU A 93 -10.71 -1.44 22.01
C GLU A 93 -11.51 -1.86 20.78
N ILE A 94 -10.84 -2.07 19.64
CA ILE A 94 -11.42 -2.77 18.47
C ILE A 94 -10.70 -4.07 18.13
N THR A 95 -11.49 -5.05 17.74
CA THR A 95 -11.07 -6.37 17.31
C THR A 95 -10.52 -6.34 15.87
N VAL A 96 -9.87 -7.43 15.45
CA VAL A 96 -9.38 -7.56 14.06
C VAL A 96 -10.52 -7.54 13.03
N PRO A 97 -11.65 -8.23 13.24
CA PRO A 97 -12.80 -8.12 12.35
C PRO A 97 -13.33 -6.69 12.21
N GLN A 98 -13.48 -5.95 13.31
CA GLN A 98 -13.97 -4.57 13.30
C GLN A 98 -13.01 -3.62 12.57
N PHE A 99 -11.70 -3.79 12.79
CA PHE A 99 -10.72 -3.06 12.00
C PHE A 99 -10.84 -3.38 10.51
N GLY A 100 -11.08 -4.65 10.16
CA GLY A 100 -11.39 -5.07 8.80
C GLY A 100 -12.64 -4.40 8.23
N GLU A 101 -13.73 -4.32 9.00
CA GLU A 101 -14.98 -3.64 8.61
C GLU A 101 -14.75 -2.16 8.30
N ILE A 102 -13.95 -1.45 9.10
CA ILE A 102 -13.58 -0.05 8.83
C ILE A 102 -12.84 0.06 7.50
N ILE A 103 -11.86 -0.81 7.25
CA ILE A 103 -11.11 -0.80 5.99
C ILE A 103 -12.01 -1.15 4.80
N THR A 104 -12.89 -2.14 4.92
CA THR A 104 -13.86 -2.49 3.87
C THR A 104 -14.81 -1.32 3.60
N ALA A 105 -15.36 -0.68 4.63
CA ALA A 105 -16.22 0.49 4.48
C ALA A 105 -15.50 1.66 3.81
N LEU A 106 -14.22 1.90 4.11
CA LEU A 106 -13.41 2.91 3.42
C LEU A 106 -13.21 2.57 1.93
N LEU A 107 -13.01 1.30 1.58
CA LEU A 107 -12.86 0.85 0.20
C LEU A 107 -14.17 0.92 -0.59
N GLU A 108 -15.30 0.70 0.06
CA GLU A 108 -16.63 0.83 -0.54
C GLU A 108 -17.15 2.27 -0.53
N SER A 109 -16.45 3.18 0.17
CA SER A 109 -16.89 4.55 0.32
C SER A 109 -16.66 5.38 -0.95
N PRO A 110 -17.49 6.41 -1.17
CA PRO A 110 -17.27 7.43 -2.20
C PRO A 110 -15.91 8.14 -2.14
N LEU A 111 -15.17 8.02 -1.02
CA LEU A 111 -13.80 8.54 -0.92
C LEU A 111 -12.85 7.87 -1.88
N LEU A 112 -13.03 6.58 -2.13
CA LEU A 112 -12.17 5.88 -3.07
C LEU A 112 -12.28 6.52 -4.46
N ASN A 113 -13.50 6.90 -4.87
CA ASN A 113 -13.75 7.60 -6.12
C ASN A 113 -12.96 8.91 -6.16
N MET A 114 -13.04 9.70 -5.09
CA MET A 114 -12.32 10.97 -5.00
C MET A 114 -10.81 10.78 -5.03
N ILE A 115 -10.26 9.80 -4.32
CA ILE A 115 -8.82 9.53 -4.27
C ILE A 115 -8.32 9.15 -5.67
N VAL A 116 -9.00 8.23 -6.35
CA VAL A 116 -8.62 7.79 -7.70
C VAL A 116 -8.63 8.96 -8.68
N VAL A 117 -9.71 9.77 -8.67
CA VAL A 117 -9.81 10.97 -9.50
C VAL A 117 -8.67 11.94 -9.18
N SER A 118 -8.45 12.26 -7.90
CA SER A 118 -7.43 13.22 -7.47
C SER A 118 -6.02 12.83 -7.91
N VAL A 119 -5.70 11.52 -7.95
CA VAL A 119 -4.41 11.03 -8.44
C VAL A 119 -4.27 11.30 -9.94
N ILE A 120 -5.31 11.04 -10.74
CA ILE A 120 -5.31 11.31 -12.18
C ILE A 120 -5.22 12.82 -12.44
N GLU A 121 -5.94 13.63 -11.66
CA GLU A 121 -5.87 15.10 -11.76
C GLU A 121 -4.46 15.62 -11.48
N ALA A 122 -3.87 15.25 -10.34
CA ALA A 122 -2.54 15.71 -9.94
C ALA A 122 -1.44 15.18 -10.88
N GLN A 123 -1.61 13.98 -11.43
CA GLN A 123 -0.61 13.37 -12.30
C GLN A 123 -0.68 13.88 -13.74
N TYR A 124 -1.88 14.19 -14.25
CA TYR A 124 -2.10 14.50 -15.65
C TYR A 124 -2.76 15.87 -15.89
N LEU A 125 -3.93 16.16 -15.30
CA LEU A 125 -4.64 17.42 -15.59
C LEU A 125 -3.86 18.65 -15.12
N ASP A 126 -3.40 18.65 -13.87
CA ASP A 126 -2.72 19.80 -13.26
C ASP A 126 -1.33 20.07 -13.87
N LYS A 127 -0.77 19.09 -14.59
CA LYS A 127 0.53 19.18 -15.27
C LYS A 127 0.41 19.37 -16.78
N SER A 128 -0.80 19.39 -17.33
CA SER A 128 -1.06 19.56 -18.76
C SER A 128 -1.08 21.04 -19.16
N ASP A 129 -1.01 21.30 -20.47
CA ASP A 129 -1.23 22.65 -21.03
C ASP A 129 -2.71 22.90 -21.40
N LEU A 130 -3.63 22.10 -20.85
CA LEU A 130 -5.08 22.29 -20.98
C LEU A 130 -5.51 23.62 -20.35
N ASN A 131 -6.51 24.26 -20.94
CA ASN A 131 -7.05 25.49 -20.36
C ASN A 131 -7.98 25.21 -19.15
N ALA A 132 -8.30 26.24 -18.37
CA ALA A 132 -9.09 26.09 -17.15
C ALA A 132 -10.50 25.51 -17.38
N GLU A 133 -11.14 25.80 -18.51
CA GLU A 133 -12.45 25.24 -18.86
C GLU A 133 -12.34 23.75 -19.20
N GLU A 134 -11.31 23.36 -19.96
CA GLU A 134 -11.01 21.96 -20.27
C GLU A 134 -10.71 21.16 -19.00
N ILE A 135 -9.91 21.72 -18.08
CA ILE A 135 -9.62 21.09 -16.79
C ILE A 135 -10.90 20.90 -15.99
N ALA A 136 -11.72 21.95 -15.83
CA ALA A 136 -12.96 21.86 -15.06
C ALA A 136 -13.93 20.81 -15.63
N ALA A 137 -14.11 20.77 -16.95
CA ALA A 137 -14.92 19.75 -17.62
C ALA A 137 -14.31 18.33 -17.49
N GLY A 138 -12.98 18.24 -17.53
CA GLY A 138 -12.25 16.99 -17.32
C GLY A 138 -12.47 16.41 -15.93
N ARG A 139 -12.41 17.23 -14.88
CA ARG A 139 -12.67 16.82 -13.48
C ARG A 139 -14.07 16.24 -13.31
N VAL A 140 -15.09 16.92 -13.86
CA VAL A 140 -16.47 16.40 -13.84
C VAL A 140 -16.55 15.07 -14.57
N THR A 141 -15.94 14.97 -15.75
CA THR A 141 -15.92 13.73 -16.55
C THR A 141 -15.28 12.56 -15.81
N LEU A 142 -14.12 12.79 -15.17
CA LEU A 142 -13.43 11.76 -14.40
C LEU A 142 -14.25 11.29 -13.20
N ARG A 143 -14.87 12.22 -12.45
CA ARG A 143 -15.76 11.85 -11.32
C ARG A 143 -16.92 10.96 -11.77
N ARG A 144 -17.55 11.28 -12.90
CA ARG A 144 -18.63 10.47 -13.48
C ARG A 144 -18.14 9.10 -13.93
N PHE A 145 -17.04 9.07 -14.67
CA PHE A 145 -16.46 7.81 -15.15
C PHE A 145 -16.08 6.88 -13.99
N VAL A 146 -15.33 7.38 -13.00
CA VAL A 146 -14.91 6.59 -11.83
C VAL A 146 -16.11 6.10 -11.03
N SER A 147 -17.15 6.93 -10.86
CA SER A 147 -18.39 6.49 -10.20
C SER A 147 -19.09 5.39 -10.98
N GLY A 148 -19.17 5.51 -12.31
CA GLY A 148 -19.74 4.45 -13.17
C GLY A 148 -18.95 3.14 -13.13
N VAL A 149 -17.63 3.20 -12.97
CA VAL A 149 -16.78 2.01 -12.79
C VAL A 149 -17.05 1.33 -11.45
N ILE A 150 -17.11 2.11 -10.37
CA ILE A 150 -17.30 1.58 -9.01
C ILE A 150 -18.72 1.07 -8.79
N ASP A 151 -19.72 1.72 -9.40
CA ASP A 151 -21.11 1.26 -9.42
C ASP A 151 -21.33 0.06 -10.38
N GLU A 152 -20.26 -0.49 -10.98
CA GLU A 152 -20.28 -1.59 -11.95
C GLU A 152 -21.17 -1.32 -13.19
N ARG A 153 -21.45 -0.04 -13.49
CA ARG A 153 -22.24 0.40 -14.65
C ARG A 153 -21.41 0.53 -15.92
N ILE A 154 -20.09 0.62 -15.78
CA ILE A 154 -19.11 0.61 -16.87
C ILE A 154 -18.32 -0.69 -16.77
N ASN A 155 -18.31 -1.46 -17.85
CA ASN A 155 -17.64 -2.77 -17.89
C ASN A 155 -16.14 -2.66 -18.19
N GLU A 156 -15.42 -3.77 -18.02
CA GLU A 156 -13.96 -3.84 -18.20
C GLU A 156 -13.49 -3.45 -19.61
N GLU A 157 -14.24 -3.79 -20.67
CA GLU A 157 -13.91 -3.42 -22.05
C GLU A 157 -13.98 -1.91 -22.25
N ASP A 158 -14.97 -1.26 -21.64
CA ASP A 158 -15.15 0.19 -21.71
C ASP A 158 -14.12 0.92 -20.83
N ILE A 159 -13.70 0.32 -19.72
CA ILE A 159 -12.57 0.80 -18.91
C ILE A 159 -11.28 0.76 -19.72
N GLU A 160 -11.01 -0.35 -20.44
CA GLU A 160 -9.81 -0.50 -21.27
C GLU A 160 -9.77 0.57 -22.38
N LYS A 161 -10.90 0.84 -23.04
CA LYS A 161 -11.02 1.90 -24.05
C LYS A 161 -10.63 3.27 -23.51
N VAL A 162 -10.95 3.57 -22.25
CA VAL A 162 -10.60 4.85 -21.62
C VAL A 162 -9.13 4.87 -21.17
N LEU A 163 -8.69 3.84 -20.46
CA LEU A 163 -7.36 3.81 -19.85
C LEU A 163 -6.22 3.63 -20.85
N SER A 164 -6.44 2.94 -21.99
CA SER A 164 -5.42 2.72 -23.03
C SER A 164 -4.80 4.01 -23.61
N HIS A 165 -5.48 5.14 -23.45
CA HIS A 165 -4.95 6.45 -23.82
C HIS A 165 -3.80 6.91 -22.91
N ILE A 166 -3.77 6.49 -21.65
CA ILE A 166 -2.82 6.99 -20.63
C ILE A 166 -2.03 5.88 -19.93
N ALA A 167 -2.40 4.62 -20.13
CA ALA A 167 -1.80 3.47 -19.51
C ALA A 167 -1.68 2.32 -20.52
N ASP A 168 -0.75 1.41 -20.24
CA ASP A 168 -0.50 0.23 -21.04
C ASP A 168 -0.91 -1.02 -20.24
N LEU A 169 -1.77 -1.86 -20.82
CA LEU A 169 -2.18 -3.13 -20.23
C LEU A 169 -1.12 -4.19 -20.49
N GLN A 170 -0.57 -4.75 -19.40
CA GLN A 170 0.46 -5.78 -19.48
C GLN A 170 -0.14 -7.18 -19.68
N PRO A 171 0.65 -8.17 -20.16
CA PRO A 171 0.16 -9.54 -20.35
C PRO A 171 -0.32 -10.24 -19.07
N ASP A 172 0.06 -9.73 -17.90
CA ASP A 172 -0.38 -10.24 -16.60
C ASP A 172 -1.68 -9.59 -16.09
N GLY A 173 -2.30 -8.72 -16.90
CA GLY A 173 -3.53 -7.99 -16.56
C GLY A 173 -3.28 -6.70 -15.75
N THR A 174 -2.02 -6.31 -15.51
CA THR A 174 -1.71 -5.10 -14.75
C THR A 174 -1.67 -3.87 -15.66
N TRP A 175 -2.31 -2.78 -15.23
CA TRP A 175 -2.18 -1.47 -15.88
C TRP A 175 -0.90 -0.76 -15.43
N ILE A 176 -0.07 -0.34 -16.39
CA ILE A 176 1.07 0.55 -16.15
C ILE A 176 0.75 1.93 -16.70
N PHE A 177 0.48 2.86 -15.79
CA PHE A 177 0.25 4.26 -16.12
C PHE A 177 1.54 4.92 -16.64
N ARG A 178 1.43 5.62 -17.77
CA ARG A 178 2.57 6.33 -18.37
C ARG A 178 2.94 7.51 -17.49
N GLN A 179 4.24 7.75 -17.29
CA GLN A 179 4.70 8.87 -16.47
C GLN A 179 4.34 10.23 -17.07
N GLN A 180 4.32 10.31 -18.39
CA GLN A 180 3.94 11.49 -19.16
C GLN A 180 2.98 11.08 -20.27
N VAL A 181 2.01 11.94 -20.52
CA VAL A 181 0.95 11.75 -21.51
C VAL A 181 0.83 13.06 -22.27
N SER A 182 0.61 13.01 -23.58
CA SER A 182 0.40 14.22 -24.37
C SER A 182 -0.98 14.82 -24.09
N ASP A 183 -1.14 16.13 -24.28
CA ASP A 183 -2.47 16.75 -24.15
C ASP A 183 -3.49 16.18 -25.14
N GLU A 184 -3.04 15.67 -26.29
CA GLU A 184 -3.90 15.00 -27.26
C GLU A 184 -4.45 13.69 -26.68
N ASP A 185 -3.57 12.85 -26.11
CA ASP A 185 -3.97 11.60 -25.46
C ASP A 185 -4.84 11.85 -24.23
N LEU A 186 -4.56 12.92 -23.47
CA LEU A 186 -5.36 13.30 -22.31
C LEU A 186 -6.76 13.76 -22.71
N ARG A 187 -6.88 14.57 -23.78
CA ARG A 187 -8.20 14.92 -24.35
C ARG A 187 -8.93 13.69 -24.89
N ALA A 188 -8.21 12.77 -25.53
CA ALA A 188 -8.79 11.52 -26.03
C ALA A 188 -9.32 10.65 -24.88
N MET A 189 -8.55 10.52 -23.79
CA MET A 189 -8.98 9.85 -22.57
C MET A 189 -10.25 10.47 -22.00
N LEU A 190 -10.28 11.80 -21.82
CA LEU A 190 -11.46 12.51 -21.31
C LEU A 190 -12.67 12.38 -22.23
N ALA A 191 -12.48 12.45 -23.55
CA ALA A 191 -13.58 12.26 -24.51
C ALA A 191 -14.15 10.84 -24.45
N SER A 192 -13.27 9.83 -24.33
CA SER A 192 -13.65 8.43 -24.15
C SER A 192 -14.40 8.23 -22.82
N ALA A 193 -13.84 8.74 -21.72
CA ALA A 193 -14.46 8.68 -20.39
C ALA A 193 -15.85 9.33 -20.37
N LYS A 194 -16.01 10.50 -21.01
CA LYS A 194 -17.31 11.17 -21.14
C LYS A 194 -18.30 10.30 -21.90
N LYS A 195 -17.90 9.74 -23.03
CA LYS A 195 -18.76 8.89 -23.86
C LYS A 195 -19.26 7.68 -23.07
N GLU A 196 -18.38 7.01 -22.34
CA GLU A 196 -18.78 5.83 -21.55
C GLU A 196 -19.63 6.21 -20.33
N ALA A 197 -19.32 7.31 -19.65
CA ALA A 197 -20.17 7.82 -18.55
C ALA A 197 -21.55 8.29 -19.03
N ASP A 198 -21.63 8.91 -20.21
CA ASP A 198 -22.90 9.32 -20.84
C ASP A 198 -23.71 8.07 -21.27
N ALA A 199 -23.07 7.07 -21.87
CA ALA A 199 -23.71 5.81 -22.26
C ALA A 199 -24.21 5.00 -21.07
N ALA A 200 -23.47 5.03 -19.95
CA ALA A 200 -23.87 4.42 -18.69
C ALA A 200 -24.91 5.25 -17.92
N GLU A 201 -25.36 6.41 -18.42
CA GLU A 201 -26.33 7.32 -17.78
C GLU A 201 -25.91 7.75 -16.36
N ILE A 202 -24.62 8.05 -16.15
CA ILE A 202 -24.12 8.59 -14.88
C ILE A 202 -24.43 10.09 -14.82
N PRO A 203 -25.10 10.62 -13.78
CA PRO A 203 -25.44 12.04 -13.70
C PRO A 203 -24.21 12.94 -13.64
N GLU A 204 -24.32 14.20 -14.07
CA GLU A 204 -23.22 15.18 -13.99
C GLU A 204 -22.95 15.66 -12.56
N ASP A 205 -24.00 15.67 -11.74
CA ASP A 205 -23.94 16.03 -10.33
C ASP A 205 -23.64 14.77 -9.49
N VAL A 206 -22.40 14.29 -9.61
CA VAL A 206 -21.87 13.32 -8.64
C VAL A 206 -21.52 14.10 -7.39
N ALA A 207 -22.16 13.74 -6.27
CA ALA A 207 -21.99 14.43 -5.00
C ALA A 207 -20.51 14.60 -4.66
N GLU A 208 -20.12 15.82 -4.32
CA GLU A 208 -18.79 16.11 -3.80
C GLU A 208 -18.72 15.57 -2.37
N VAL A 209 -17.77 14.66 -2.15
CA VAL A 209 -17.59 13.97 -0.87
C VAL A 209 -16.57 14.76 -0.07
N ASP A 210 -16.91 15.10 1.17
CA ASP A 210 -15.97 15.66 2.13
C ASP A 210 -15.14 14.51 2.73
N PRO A 211 -13.81 14.47 2.48
CA PRO A 211 -12.95 13.41 2.97
C PRO A 211 -13.00 13.21 4.48
N SER A 212 -12.93 14.30 5.22
CA SER A 212 -12.89 14.25 6.67
C SER A 212 -14.21 13.75 7.27
N GLU A 213 -15.35 14.22 6.74
CA GLU A 213 -16.67 13.83 7.24
C GLU A 213 -16.99 12.37 6.91
N GLU A 214 -16.67 11.92 5.69
CA GLU A 214 -16.95 10.54 5.29
C GLU A 214 -16.08 9.54 6.07
N VAL A 215 -14.78 9.84 6.28
CA VAL A 215 -13.93 9.02 7.17
C VAL A 215 -14.52 9.01 8.59
N ARG A 216 -14.92 10.18 9.12
CA ARG A 216 -15.51 10.26 10.46
C ARG A 216 -16.79 9.44 10.54
N GLN A 217 -17.67 9.52 9.55
CA GLN A 217 -18.92 8.77 9.51
C GLN A 217 -18.69 7.25 9.48
N ILE A 218 -17.72 6.78 8.70
CA ILE A 218 -17.36 5.36 8.66
C ILE A 218 -16.80 4.91 10.02
N VAL A 219 -15.89 5.70 10.58
CA VAL A 219 -15.29 5.39 11.88
C VAL A 219 -16.33 5.43 13.00
N ASP A 220 -17.19 6.45 13.04
CA ASP A 220 -18.27 6.57 14.03
C ASP A 220 -19.35 5.50 13.84
N GLY A 221 -19.61 5.04 12.61
CA GLY A 221 -20.52 3.93 12.36
C GLY A 221 -20.03 2.65 13.04
N VAL A 222 -18.75 2.32 12.90
CA VAL A 222 -18.18 1.07 13.45
C VAL A 222 -17.82 1.21 14.95
N LEU A 223 -17.35 2.38 15.39
CA LEU A 223 -16.97 2.64 16.79
C LEU A 223 -18.15 3.08 17.66
N GLY A 224 -19.10 3.84 17.12
CA GLY A 224 -20.23 4.44 17.84
C GLY A 224 -21.36 3.46 18.15
N GLU A 225 -21.54 2.41 17.34
CA GLU A 225 -22.45 1.28 17.67
C GLU A 225 -22.06 0.53 18.96
N GLN A 226 -20.87 0.78 19.52
CA GLN A 226 -20.37 0.13 20.73
C GLN A 226 -20.41 1.00 21.99
N MET A 227 -20.75 2.29 21.88
CA MET A 227 -20.95 3.17 23.04
C MET A 227 -22.43 3.27 23.47
N GLN A 228 -23.31 2.41 22.92
CA GLN A 228 -24.70 2.22 23.35
C GLN A 228 -24.89 0.80 23.89
#